data_AF-T1B587-F1
#
_entry.id   AF-T1B587-F1
#
_cell.length_a   1.000
_cell.length_b   1.000
_cell.length_c   1.000
_cell.angle_alpha   90.00
_cell.angle_beta   90.00
_cell.angle_gamma   90.00
#
_symmetry.space_group_name_H-M   'P 1'
#
loop_
_entity.id
_entity.type
_entity.pdbx_description
1 polymer ?
#
loop_
_entity_poly.entity_id
_entity_poly.type
_entity_poly.pdbx_seq_one_letter_code
_entity_poly.pdbx_strand_id
1 'polypeptide(L)'
;RVVELAEQLDVGLTLQIAYDYRTADPMSPERAALRPVIERLRDLRRSGAPILESLDYFDAILGSWYGGHPWRCKPWLTINIDPAGRIVLPCYVLQEYRGTDPVWSVDIRRLWNQYDWAPYEGCNRCALSCYLEPSLFRWTDLASVRDRILDGAIHYAQRRPRTSRRVLPLSAGRPGAARPPTA
;
A
#
# COMPACT_ATOMS: atom_id res chain seq x y z
N ARG A 1 -5.62 2.26 14.38
CA ARG A 1 -6.52 1.14 14.03
C ARG A 1 -5.94 0.21 12.98
N VAL A 2 -5.74 0.60 11.70
CA VAL A 2 -5.22 -0.38 10.71
C VAL A 2 -3.77 -0.81 10.97
N VAL A 3 -2.91 0.12 11.39
CA VAL A 3 -1.50 -0.18 11.75
C VAL A 3 -1.45 -1.11 12.98
N GLU A 4 -2.21 -0.79 14.03
CA GLU A 4 -2.32 -1.64 15.24
C GLU A 4 -2.84 -3.04 14.90
N LEU A 5 -3.80 -3.16 13.97
CA LEU A 5 -4.30 -4.45 13.52
C LEU A 5 -3.20 -5.25 12.82
N ALA A 6 -2.41 -4.61 11.96
CA ALA A 6 -1.27 -5.26 11.30
C ALA A 6 -0.22 -5.73 12.32
N GLU A 7 0.03 -4.95 13.38
CA GLU A 7 0.90 -5.36 14.50
C GLU A 7 0.34 -6.55 15.26
N GLN A 8 -0.97 -6.57 15.55
CA GLN A 8 -1.62 -7.68 16.24
C GLN A 8 -1.61 -8.98 15.43
N LEU A 9 -1.73 -8.85 14.11
CA LEU A 9 -1.72 -9.97 13.17
C LEU A 9 -0.31 -10.41 12.75
N ASP A 10 0.73 -9.67 13.15
CA ASP A 10 2.12 -9.91 12.75
C ASP A 10 2.31 -9.95 11.22
N VAL A 11 1.70 -8.99 10.52
CA VAL A 11 1.77 -8.88 9.06
C VAL A 11 2.26 -7.50 8.62
N GLY A 12 2.94 -7.46 7.47
CA GLY A 12 3.28 -6.22 6.79
C GLY A 12 2.04 -5.53 6.23
N LEU A 13 1.95 -4.22 6.43
CA LEU A 13 0.92 -3.33 5.92
C LEU A 13 1.47 -2.54 4.75
N THR A 14 0.84 -2.68 3.59
CA THR A 14 1.04 -1.77 2.45
C THR A 14 -0.18 -0.86 2.32
N LEU A 15 0.07 0.40 1.97
CA LEU A 15 -0.92 1.45 1.84
C LEU A 15 -0.79 2.07 0.46
N GLN A 16 -1.92 2.32 -0.18
CA GLN A 16 -1.94 3.18 -1.36
C GLN A 16 -2.62 4.49 -0.95
N ILE A 17 -1.83 5.57 -0.86
CA ILE A 17 -2.34 6.88 -0.46
C ILE A 17 -3.10 7.48 -1.63
N ALA A 18 -4.42 7.56 -1.48
CA ALA A 18 -5.39 8.33 -2.28
C ALA A 18 -5.33 8.17 -3.82
N TYR A 19 -6.50 7.92 -4.40
CA TYR A 19 -6.70 7.85 -5.84
C TYR A 19 -7.97 8.60 -6.19
N ASP A 20 -7.84 9.52 -7.12
CA ASP A 20 -8.96 10.19 -7.77
C ASP A 20 -9.44 9.32 -8.95
N TYR A 21 -10.13 8.21 -8.62
CA TYR A 21 -11.01 7.51 -9.58
C TYR A 21 -12.39 8.13 -9.44
N ARG A 22 -13.12 8.42 -10.54
CA ARG A 22 -14.49 8.98 -10.40
C ARG A 22 -15.43 8.04 -9.65
N THR A 23 -15.15 6.73 -9.63
CA THR A 23 -15.90 5.75 -8.83
C THR A 23 -15.45 5.67 -7.36
N ALA A 24 -14.26 6.15 -7.02
CA ALA A 24 -13.75 6.24 -5.64
C ALA A 24 -13.96 7.65 -5.02
N ASP A 25 -14.35 8.62 -5.84
CA ASP A 25 -14.44 10.05 -5.54
C ASP A 25 -15.52 10.51 -4.52
N PRO A 26 -16.34 9.65 -3.87
CA PRO A 26 -17.06 10.08 -2.67
C PRO A 26 -16.41 9.67 -1.33
N MET A 27 -15.33 8.87 -1.31
CA MET A 27 -14.81 8.28 -0.06
C MET A 27 -13.38 8.69 0.32
N SER A 28 -12.61 9.24 -0.62
CA SER A 28 -11.28 9.73 -0.31
C SER A 28 -11.37 11.03 0.50
N PRO A 29 -10.63 11.16 1.62
CA PRO A 29 -10.56 12.43 2.34
C PRO A 29 -10.02 13.54 1.44
N GLU A 30 -10.44 14.78 1.71
CA GLU A 30 -9.84 15.94 1.06
C GLU A 30 -8.31 15.96 1.26
N ARG A 31 -7.58 16.48 0.27
CA ARG A 31 -6.11 16.54 0.33
C ARG A 31 -5.58 17.19 1.61
N ALA A 32 -6.21 18.25 2.09
CA ALA A 32 -5.80 18.89 3.34
C ALA A 32 -5.88 17.95 4.55
N ALA A 33 -6.91 17.09 4.61
CA ALA A 33 -7.07 16.09 5.66
C ALA A 33 -6.08 14.92 5.54
N LEU A 34 -5.57 14.65 4.34
CA LEU A 34 -4.59 13.58 4.11
C LEU A 34 -3.21 13.92 4.66
N ARG A 35 -2.76 15.17 4.58
CA ARG A 35 -1.42 15.58 5.04
C ARG A 35 -1.05 15.06 6.45
N PRO A 36 -1.82 15.34 7.52
CA PRO A 36 -1.47 14.88 8.86
C PRO A 36 -1.51 13.34 8.99
N VAL A 37 -2.31 12.65 8.19
CA VAL A 37 -2.34 11.18 8.16
C VAL A 37 -1.05 10.63 7.55
N ILE A 38 -0.59 11.22 6.45
CA ILE A 38 0.65 10.82 5.77
C ILE A 38 1.86 11.08 6.70
N GLU A 39 1.91 12.24 7.35
CA GLU A 39 2.94 12.57 8.36
C GLU A 39 2.95 11.54 9.50
N ARG A 40 1.76 11.19 10.02
CA ARG A 40 1.64 10.17 11.08
C ARG A 40 2.09 8.78 10.63
N LEU A 41 1.75 8.36 9.41
CA LEU A 41 2.17 7.06 8.85
C LEU A 41 3.70 7.00 8.68
N ARG A 42 4.31 8.08 8.19
CA ARG A 42 5.76 8.23 8.08
C ARG A 42 6.44 8.11 9.45
N ASP A 43 5.91 8.78 10.48
CA ASP A 43 6.47 8.71 11.82
C ASP A 43 6.33 7.31 12.42
N LEU A 44 5.18 6.66 12.24
CA LEU A 44 4.98 5.26 12.65
C LEU A 44 5.98 4.34 11.95
N ARG A 45 6.17 4.49 10.64
CA ARG A 45 7.17 3.73 9.87
C ARG A 45 8.58 3.94 10.43
N ARG A 46 8.94 5.19 10.73
CA ARG A 46 10.23 5.56 11.34
C ARG A 46 10.42 4.91 12.71
N SER A 47 9.35 4.77 13.49
CA SER A 47 9.36 4.11 14.81
C SER A 47 9.30 2.58 14.76
N GLY A 48 9.29 1.96 13.57
CA GLY A 48 9.30 0.50 13.40
C GLY A 48 7.92 -0.16 13.32
N ALA A 49 6.86 0.60 13.04
CA ALA A 49 5.57 0.03 12.68
C ALA A 49 5.71 -0.85 11.42
N PRO A 50 4.87 -1.90 11.23
CA PRO A 50 4.98 -2.86 10.14
C PRO A 50 4.46 -2.30 8.80
N ILE A 51 4.77 -1.04 8.50
CA ILE A 51 4.44 -0.38 7.23
C ILE A 51 5.54 -0.71 6.22
N LEU A 52 5.16 -1.13 5.02
CA LEU A 52 6.11 -1.59 4.01
C LEU A 52 6.69 -0.44 3.18
N GLU A 53 5.90 0.62 2.95
CA GLU A 53 6.37 1.81 2.24
C GLU A 53 7.57 2.45 2.94
N SER A 54 8.55 2.89 2.16
CA SER A 54 9.75 3.57 2.66
C SER A 54 9.44 4.98 3.17
N LEU A 55 10.38 5.56 3.92
CA LEU A 55 10.31 6.98 4.28
C LEU A 55 10.34 7.88 3.03
N ASP A 56 11.09 7.49 2.00
CA ASP A 56 11.21 8.23 0.74
C ASP A 56 9.88 8.27 -0.02
N TYR A 57 9.07 7.21 0.04
CA TYR A 57 7.70 7.22 -0.50
C TYR A 57 6.86 8.31 0.14
N PHE A 58 6.85 8.38 1.47
CA PHE A 58 6.11 9.41 2.19
C PHE A 58 6.67 10.82 1.91
N ASP A 59 8.00 10.96 1.87
CA ASP A 59 8.67 12.24 1.60
C ASP A 59 8.43 12.75 0.18
N ALA A 60 8.39 11.86 -0.82
CA ALA A 60 8.05 12.21 -2.19
C ALA A 60 6.61 12.77 -2.29
N ILE A 61 5.65 12.15 -1.61
CA ILE A 61 4.26 12.61 -1.59
C ILE A 61 4.15 13.93 -0.84
N LEU A 62 4.72 14.02 0.35
CA LEU A 62 4.64 15.23 1.17
C LEU A 62 5.29 16.42 0.46
N GLY A 63 6.48 16.21 -0.08
CA GLY A 63 7.22 17.21 -0.83
C GLY A 63 6.50 17.64 -2.11
N SER A 64 5.92 16.69 -2.84
CA SER A 64 5.19 17.01 -4.08
C SER A 64 3.85 17.71 -3.83
N TRP A 65 2.99 17.10 -3.01
CA TRP A 65 1.61 17.53 -2.88
C TRP A 65 1.47 18.78 -2.00
N TYR A 66 2.41 18.99 -1.06
CA TYR A 66 2.32 20.07 -0.08
C TYR A 66 3.59 20.94 0.00
N GLY A 67 4.74 20.46 -0.47
CA GLY A 67 6.03 21.15 -0.39
C GLY A 67 6.43 21.94 -1.64
N GLY A 68 5.62 21.91 -2.71
CA GLY A 68 5.91 22.60 -3.96
C GLY A 68 7.02 21.97 -4.81
N HIS A 69 7.48 20.76 -4.46
CA HIS A 69 8.41 20.03 -5.31
C HIS A 69 7.69 19.54 -6.57
N PRO A 70 8.23 19.79 -7.76
CA PRO A 70 7.59 19.37 -9.00
C PRO A 70 7.52 17.85 -9.06
N TRP A 71 6.31 17.34 -9.28
CA TRP A 71 6.07 15.94 -9.57
C TRP A 71 6.04 15.70 -11.06
N ARG A 72 6.77 14.67 -11.48
CA ARG A 72 6.83 14.26 -12.88
C ARG A 72 6.23 12.87 -13.03
N CYS A 73 4.94 12.83 -13.32
CA CYS A 73 4.25 11.63 -13.72
C CYS A 73 4.85 11.14 -15.05
N LYS A 74 4.98 9.82 -15.20
CA LYS A 74 5.46 9.20 -16.43
C LYS A 74 4.46 8.17 -16.98
N PRO A 75 3.25 8.59 -17.38
CA PRO A 75 2.23 7.69 -17.91
C PRO A 75 2.71 6.94 -19.17
N TRP A 76 3.66 7.52 -19.91
CA TRP A 76 4.31 6.91 -21.07
C TRP A 76 5.32 5.79 -20.74
N LEU A 77 5.41 5.31 -19.51
CA LEU A 77 6.26 4.15 -19.19
C LEU A 77 5.58 2.82 -19.51
N THR A 78 4.25 2.77 -19.50
CA THR A 78 3.50 1.51 -19.59
C THR A 78 2.21 1.69 -20.39
N ILE A 79 1.98 0.83 -21.37
CA ILE A 79 0.68 0.74 -22.06
C ILE A 79 -0.25 -0.10 -21.20
N ASN A 80 -1.42 0.45 -20.87
CA ASN A 80 -2.46 -0.29 -20.15
C ASN A 80 -3.49 -0.83 -21.15
N ILE A 81 -3.96 -2.06 -20.92
CA ILE A 81 -4.96 -2.72 -21.74
C ILE A 81 -6.07 -3.19 -20.80
N ASP A 82 -7.32 -2.86 -21.12
CA ASP A 82 -8.49 -3.28 -20.34
C ASP A 82 -8.79 -4.78 -20.53
N PRO A 83 -9.67 -5.39 -19.71
CA PRO A 83 -9.99 -6.82 -19.83
C PRO A 83 -10.62 -7.23 -21.17
N ALA A 84 -11.13 -6.28 -21.96
CA ALA A 84 -11.69 -6.51 -23.29
C ALA A 84 -10.64 -6.32 -24.40
N GLY A 85 -9.37 -6.10 -24.05
CA GLY A 85 -8.29 -5.94 -25.01
C GLY A 85 -8.19 -4.55 -25.61
N ARG A 86 -8.78 -3.52 -24.99
CA ARG A 86 -8.71 -2.14 -25.48
C ARG A 86 -7.61 -1.35 -24.78
N ILE A 87 -6.92 -0.50 -25.54
CA ILE A 87 -5.85 0.36 -25.05
C ILE A 87 -6.43 1.47 -24.17
N VAL A 88 -5.80 1.69 -23.02
CA VAL A 88 -6.19 2.69 -22.01
C VAL A 88 -5.13 3.79 -21.97
N LEU A 89 -5.46 4.97 -22.50
CA LEU A 89 -4.59 6.16 -22.58
C LEU A 89 -5.26 7.38 -21.95
N PRO A 90 -4.53 8.26 -21.23
CA PRO A 90 -3.07 8.25 -21.04
C PRO A 90 -2.61 7.31 -19.91
N CYS A 91 -3.49 6.99 -18.96
CA CYS A 91 -3.23 6.02 -17.90
C CYS A 91 -4.56 5.49 -17.34
N TYR A 92 -4.52 4.34 -16.68
CA TYR A 92 -5.73 3.71 -16.14
C TYR A 92 -6.37 4.48 -14.98
N VAL A 93 -5.63 5.37 -14.30
CA VAL A 93 -6.18 6.22 -13.24
C VAL A 93 -7.13 7.25 -13.83
N LEU A 94 -6.67 7.98 -14.86
CA LEU A 94 -7.46 9.02 -15.52
C LEU A 94 -8.61 8.45 -16.36
N GLN A 95 -8.48 7.20 -16.81
CA GLN A 95 -9.48 6.53 -17.65
C GLN A 95 -10.34 5.50 -16.90
N GLU A 96 -10.08 5.23 -15.62
CA GLU A 96 -10.79 4.21 -14.84
C GLU A 96 -10.85 2.85 -15.55
N TYR A 97 -9.72 2.39 -16.09
CA TYR A 97 -9.63 1.14 -16.86
C TYR A 97 -10.54 1.07 -18.10
N ARG A 98 -11.08 2.19 -18.59
CA ARG A 98 -11.87 2.21 -19.82
C ARG A 98 -10.97 2.42 -21.02
N GLY A 99 -10.79 1.38 -21.83
CA GLY A 99 -10.05 1.48 -23.08
C GLY A 99 -10.96 1.87 -24.25
N THR A 100 -10.37 2.48 -25.28
CA THR A 100 -11.10 2.92 -26.48
C THR A 100 -10.86 1.95 -27.64
N ASP A 101 -9.61 1.77 -28.01
CA ASP A 101 -9.22 1.11 -29.24
C ASP A 101 -8.74 -0.32 -28.98
N PRO A 102 -9.28 -1.33 -29.66
CA PRO A 102 -8.77 -2.70 -29.55
C PRO A 102 -7.29 -2.76 -29.94
N VAL A 103 -6.48 -3.42 -29.11
CA VAL A 103 -5.02 -3.49 -29.29
C VAL A 103 -4.62 -4.15 -30.62
N TRP A 104 -5.46 -5.03 -31.16
CA TRP A 104 -5.26 -5.72 -32.44
C TRP A 104 -5.72 -4.92 -33.66
N SER A 105 -6.42 -3.79 -33.51
CA SER A 105 -6.94 -3.00 -34.63
C SER A 105 -6.18 -1.70 -34.87
N VAL A 106 -5.12 -1.42 -34.12
CA VAL A 106 -4.35 -0.17 -34.22
C VAL A 106 -2.85 -0.42 -34.35
N ASP A 107 -2.16 0.50 -35.02
CA ASP A 107 -0.70 0.59 -34.96
C ASP A 107 -0.31 1.23 -33.61
N ILE A 108 -0.03 0.38 -32.62
CA ILE A 108 0.33 0.79 -31.26
C ILE A 108 1.55 1.71 -31.26
N ARG A 109 2.55 1.42 -32.10
CA ARG A 109 3.78 2.22 -32.14
C ARG A 109 3.48 3.61 -32.66
N ARG A 110 2.67 3.73 -33.70
CA ARG A 110 2.23 5.03 -34.21
C ARG A 110 1.38 5.77 -33.18
N LEU A 111 0.38 5.10 -32.59
CA LEU A 111 -0.49 5.68 -31.57
C LEU A 111 0.33 6.27 -30.40
N TRP A 112 1.29 5.50 -29.88
CA TRP A 112 2.12 5.89 -28.75
C TRP A 112 3.00 7.10 -29.01
N ASN A 113 3.60 7.18 -30.20
CA ASN A 113 4.48 8.29 -30.58
C ASN A 113 3.73 9.56 -31.02
N GLN A 114 2.44 9.44 -31.36
CA GLN A 114 1.60 10.58 -31.77
C GLN A 114 0.82 11.18 -30.60
N TYR A 115 0.74 10.48 -29.47
CA TYR A 115 0.01 10.94 -28.30
C TYR A 115 0.73 12.12 -27.63
N ASP A 116 -0.02 13.15 -27.27
CA ASP A 116 0.53 14.31 -26.55
C ASP A 116 0.66 13.98 -25.05
N TRP A 117 1.88 13.68 -24.64
CA TRP A 117 2.20 13.33 -23.25
C TRP A 117 2.42 14.54 -22.35
N ALA A 118 2.72 15.71 -22.91
CA ALA A 118 3.13 16.90 -22.17
C ALA A 118 2.10 17.35 -21.11
N PRO A 119 0.78 17.34 -21.38
CA PRO A 119 -0.23 17.73 -20.40
C PRO A 119 -0.28 16.83 -19.16
N TYR A 120 0.23 15.60 -19.26
CA TYR A 120 0.11 14.60 -18.20
C TYR A 120 1.38 14.48 -17.35
N GLU A 121 2.50 15.09 -17.75
CA GLU A 121 3.74 15.05 -16.96
C GLU A 121 3.55 15.65 -15.56
N GLY A 122 2.74 16.71 -15.43
CA GLY A 122 2.47 17.37 -14.15
C GLY A 122 1.37 16.71 -13.31
N CYS A 123 0.78 15.61 -13.77
CA CYS A 123 -0.36 14.97 -13.08
C CYS A 123 0.06 14.40 -11.72
N ASN A 124 -0.54 14.89 -10.63
CA ASN A 124 -0.29 14.43 -9.26
C ASN A 124 -1.52 13.78 -8.61
N ARG A 125 -2.43 13.19 -9.40
CA ARG A 125 -3.71 12.64 -8.93
C ARG A 125 -3.61 11.28 -8.23
N CYS A 126 -2.45 10.64 -8.25
CA CYS A 126 -2.22 9.34 -7.62
C CYS A 126 -0.85 9.29 -6.96
N ALA A 127 -0.72 8.50 -5.89
CA ALA A 127 0.55 8.17 -5.23
C ALA A 127 0.71 6.64 -5.12
N LEU A 128 0.58 5.96 -6.25
CA LEU A 128 0.65 4.51 -6.32
C LEU A 128 2.04 4.01 -5.90
N SER A 129 2.10 3.23 -4.82
CA SER A 129 3.34 2.65 -4.30
C SER A 129 4.03 1.75 -5.33
N CYS A 130 3.30 1.11 -6.24
CA CYS A 130 3.88 0.30 -7.30
C CYS A 130 4.73 1.08 -8.32
N TYR A 131 4.48 2.38 -8.48
CA TYR A 131 5.27 3.25 -9.36
C TYR A 131 6.42 3.94 -8.64
N LEU A 132 6.21 4.35 -7.39
CA LEU A 132 7.23 5.01 -6.57
C LEU A 132 8.24 4.02 -6.00
N GLU A 133 7.79 2.80 -5.71
CA GLU A 133 8.59 1.76 -5.06
C GLU A 133 8.46 0.43 -5.80
N PRO A 134 8.92 0.35 -7.06
CA PRO A 134 8.87 -0.89 -7.83
C PRO A 134 9.62 -2.05 -7.13
N SER A 135 10.60 -1.73 -6.26
CA SER A 135 11.26 -2.67 -5.35
C SER A 135 10.27 -3.45 -4.47
N LEU A 136 9.25 -2.79 -3.93
CA LEU A 136 8.24 -3.47 -3.11
C LEU A 136 7.51 -4.59 -3.86
N PHE A 137 7.42 -4.50 -5.19
CA PHE A 137 6.65 -5.44 -6.00
C PHE A 137 7.53 -6.34 -6.88
N ARG A 138 8.87 -6.22 -6.75
CA ARG A 138 9.85 -7.05 -7.45
C ARG A 138 10.42 -8.10 -6.51
N TRP A 139 9.98 -9.34 -6.69
CA TRP A 139 10.42 -10.52 -5.93
C TRP A 139 11.83 -11.02 -6.29
N THR A 140 12.47 -10.44 -7.31
CA THR A 140 13.78 -10.87 -7.82
C THR A 140 14.95 -10.00 -7.36
N ASP A 141 14.69 -8.94 -6.61
CA ASP A 141 15.73 -8.07 -6.07
C ASP A 141 16.06 -8.46 -4.62
N LEU A 142 17.30 -8.89 -4.37
CA LEU A 142 17.77 -9.31 -3.05
C LEU A 142 17.68 -8.20 -2.00
N ALA A 143 17.78 -6.93 -2.40
CA ALA A 143 17.57 -5.80 -1.48
C ALA A 143 16.09 -5.68 -1.05
N SER A 144 15.17 -5.84 -2.00
CA SER A 144 13.73 -5.87 -1.76
C SER A 144 13.29 -7.08 -0.92
N VAL A 145 13.93 -8.24 -1.10
CA VAL A 145 13.74 -9.42 -0.24
C VAL A 145 14.32 -9.18 1.17
N ARG A 146 15.46 -8.49 1.29
CA ARG A 146 16.03 -8.12 2.59
C ARG A 146 15.08 -7.20 3.36
N ASP A 147 14.56 -6.15 2.74
CA ASP A 147 13.66 -5.22 3.43
C ASP A 147 12.32 -5.87 3.81
N ARG A 148 11.78 -6.75 2.95
CA ARG A 148 10.48 -7.43 3.19
C ARG A 148 10.57 -8.64 4.11
N ILE A 149 11.64 -9.43 4.03
CA ILE A 149 11.79 -10.70 4.76
C ILE A 149 12.78 -10.56 5.90
N LEU A 150 14.00 -10.03 5.66
CA LEU A 150 15.03 -9.98 6.69
C LEU A 150 14.76 -8.88 7.71
N ASP A 151 14.43 -7.65 7.30
CA ASP A 151 14.19 -6.56 8.26
C ASP A 151 12.89 -6.79 9.03
N GLY A 152 11.85 -7.31 8.37
CA GLY A 152 10.63 -7.82 9.03
C GLY A 152 10.92 -8.95 10.03
N ALA A 153 11.71 -9.96 9.64
CA ALA A 153 12.05 -11.09 10.50
C ALA A 153 13.07 -10.76 11.59
N ILE A 154 13.98 -9.81 11.37
CA ILE A 154 14.96 -9.33 12.35
C ILE A 154 14.22 -8.52 13.41
N HIS A 155 13.30 -7.65 13.02
CA HIS A 155 12.43 -6.95 13.95
C HIS A 155 11.54 -7.94 14.75
N TYR A 156 11.04 -9.01 14.12
CA TYR A 156 10.34 -10.11 14.79
C TYR A 156 11.23 -10.88 15.78
N ALA A 157 12.46 -11.25 15.38
CA ALA A 157 13.38 -12.02 16.20
C ALA A 157 13.94 -11.24 17.40
N GLN A 158 14.17 -9.93 17.22
CA GLN A 158 14.62 -9.01 18.28
C GLN A 158 13.52 -8.75 19.31
N ARG A 159 12.24 -9.04 19.01
CA ARG A 159 11.11 -8.89 19.92
C ARG A 159 10.78 -10.12 20.76
N ARG A 160 11.51 -11.25 20.66
CA ARG A 160 11.32 -12.36 21.62
C ARG A 160 11.76 -11.90 23.02
N PRO A 161 10.87 -11.83 24.03
CA PRO A 161 11.34 -11.72 25.39
C PRO A 161 12.06 -13.02 25.74
N ARG A 162 13.32 -12.90 26.17
CA ARG A 162 13.99 -13.97 26.93
C ARG A 162 13.09 -14.29 28.13
N THR A 163 12.64 -15.53 28.20
CA THR A 163 11.95 -16.20 29.31
C THR A 163 10.46 -15.88 29.51
N SER A 164 9.61 -16.80 29.05
CA SER A 164 8.48 -17.25 29.87
C SER A 164 8.96 -18.46 30.67
N ARG A 165 9.37 -18.22 31.91
CA ARG A 165 9.51 -19.28 32.90
C ARG A 165 8.14 -19.92 33.09
N ARG A 166 8.12 -21.25 33.04
CA ARG A 166 7.04 -22.16 33.44
C ARG A 166 6.10 -21.56 34.49
N VAL A 167 4.81 -21.46 34.15
CA VAL A 167 3.75 -21.53 35.16
C VAL A 167 3.32 -22.99 35.20
N LEU A 168 3.62 -23.68 36.30
CA LEU A 168 3.10 -25.00 36.60
C LEU A 168 1.56 -24.94 36.74
N PRO A 169 0.83 -26.00 36.36
CA PRO A 169 -0.61 -26.04 36.57
C PRO A 169 -0.91 -26.22 38.07
N LEU A 170 -1.76 -25.35 38.61
CA LEU A 170 -2.38 -25.53 39.92
C LEU A 170 -3.36 -26.71 39.83
N SER A 171 -2.96 -27.85 40.34
CA SER A 171 -3.86 -28.95 40.68
C SER A 171 -4.60 -28.64 41.97
N ALA A 172 -5.93 -28.64 41.95
CA ALA A 172 -6.83 -29.30 42.92
C ALA A 172 -8.23 -28.65 42.92
N GLY A 173 -9.27 -29.43 42.62
CA GLY A 173 -10.66 -29.05 42.83
C GLY A 173 -11.65 -29.79 41.92
N ARG A 174 -12.09 -30.97 42.33
CA ARG A 174 -13.26 -31.71 41.80
C ARG A 174 -14.20 -31.97 42.99
N PRO A 175 -15.50 -32.27 42.80
CA PRO A 175 -16.57 -31.46 42.22
C PRO A 175 -17.73 -31.25 43.23
N GLY A 176 -18.50 -30.16 43.09
CA GLY A 176 -19.72 -29.96 43.88
C GLY A 176 -20.84 -30.91 43.45
N ALA A 177 -21.31 -31.75 44.38
CA ALA A 177 -22.46 -32.62 44.19
C ALA A 177 -23.77 -31.80 44.24
N ALA A 178 -24.54 -31.81 43.16
CA ALA A 178 -25.92 -31.33 43.16
C ALA A 178 -26.83 -32.42 43.73
N ARG A 179 -27.59 -32.09 44.79
CA ARG A 179 -28.72 -32.89 45.28
C ARG A 179 -30.00 -32.50 44.51
N PRO A 180 -30.91 -33.44 44.22
CA PRO A 180 -32.19 -33.15 43.57
C PRO A 180 -33.22 -32.58 44.56
N PRO A 181 -34.30 -31.94 44.08
CA PRO A 181 -35.30 -31.34 44.95
C PRO A 181 -36.28 -32.38 45.51
N THR A 182 -36.74 -32.14 46.74
CA THR A 182 -37.85 -32.84 47.38
C THR A 182 -38.84 -31.82 47.94
N ALA A 183 -40.13 -32.14 47.72
CA ALA A 183 -41.38 -31.45 48.11
C ALA A 183 -41.79 -30.25 47.26
#